data_AF-A0A0S8CU60-F1
#
_entry.id   AF-A0A0S8CU60-F1
#
_cell.length_a   1.000
_cell.length_b   1.000
_cell.length_c   1.000
_cell.angle_alpha   90.00
_cell.angle_beta   90.00
_cell.angle_gamma   90.00
#
_symmetry.space_group_name_H-M   'P 1'
#
loop_
_entity.id
_entity.type
_entity.pdbx_description
1 polymer ?
#
loop_
_entity_poly.entity_id
_entity_poly.type
_entity_poly.pdbx_seq_one_letter_code
_entity_poly.pdbx_strand_id
1 'polypeptide(L)'
;MADKGKHERRAVERRLFETEVIFQADGGMNKARSVDISEMGIRIVAEKPMGIRLQISEEDRLVQYDAQLVWARLKEDGTMEYGLKF
;
A
#
# COMPACT_ATOMS: atom_id res chain seq x y z
N MET A 1 -34.78 9.01 10.23
CA MET A 1 -35.15 8.67 8.84
C MET A 1 -34.13 9.32 7.90
N ALA A 2 -33.56 8.50 7.01
CA ALA A 2 -32.85 8.79 5.76
C ALA A 2 -31.78 9.90 5.70
N ASP A 3 -30.55 9.45 5.96
CA ASP A 3 -29.30 9.68 5.20
C ASP A 3 -29.45 10.43 3.86
N LYS A 4 -28.78 11.59 3.73
CA LYS A 4 -28.65 12.34 2.47
C LYS A 4 -27.18 12.32 2.02
N GLY A 5 -26.89 11.34 1.15
CA GLY A 5 -26.03 11.50 -0.01
C GLY A 5 -24.58 11.88 0.27
N LYS A 6 -23.79 10.92 0.77
CA LYS A 6 -22.34 10.95 0.55
C LYS A 6 -22.09 11.07 -0.95
N HIS A 7 -21.64 12.25 -1.39
CA HIS A 7 -21.08 12.43 -2.73
C HIS A 7 -20.03 11.35 -2.99
N GLU A 8 -20.38 10.42 -3.87
CA GLU A 8 -19.46 9.41 -4.36
C GLU A 8 -18.43 10.12 -5.25
N ARG A 9 -17.29 10.52 -4.67
CA ARG A 9 -16.20 11.27 -5.34
C ARG A 9 -15.37 10.41 -6.31
N ARG A 10 -15.86 9.26 -6.75
CA ARG A 10 -15.07 8.31 -7.53
C ARG A 10 -15.41 8.48 -9.00
N ALA A 11 -14.38 8.70 -9.81
CA ALA A 11 -14.52 8.85 -11.26
C ALA A 11 -14.85 7.53 -11.98
N VAL A 12 -14.56 6.38 -11.34
CA VAL A 12 -14.70 5.05 -11.94
C VAL A 12 -15.26 4.05 -10.93
N GLU A 13 -16.13 3.17 -11.42
CA GLU A 13 -16.73 2.08 -10.66
C GLU A 13 -15.65 1.08 -10.20
N ARG A 14 -15.87 0.49 -9.02
CA ARG A 14 -14.91 -0.36 -8.33
C ARG A 14 -15.55 -1.70 -8.00
N ARG A 15 -14.89 -2.80 -8.37
CA ARG A 15 -15.35 -4.16 -8.09
C ARG A 15 -14.54 -4.72 -6.92
N LEU A 16 -15.23 -5.03 -5.82
CA LEU A 16 -14.63 -5.69 -4.67
C LEU A 16 -14.54 -7.20 -4.94
N PHE A 17 -13.34 -7.74 -4.81
CA PHE A 17 -13.09 -9.18 -4.83
C PHE A 17 -12.54 -9.60 -3.46
N GLU A 18 -13.26 -10.50 -2.79
CA GLU A 18 -12.73 -11.25 -1.64
C GLU A 18 -12.07 -12.52 -2.17
N THR A 19 -10.79 -12.42 -2.50
CA THR A 19 -10.00 -13.52 -3.05
C THR A 19 -8.55 -13.44 -2.57
N GLU A 20 -7.85 -14.58 -2.55
CA GLU A 20 -6.42 -14.59 -2.28
C GLU A 20 -5.71 -13.79 -3.37
N VAL A 21 -4.95 -12.77 -2.97
CA VAL A 21 -4.09 -12.01 -3.86
C VAL A 21 -2.65 -12.18 -3.43
N ILE A 22 -1.87 -12.71 -4.36
CA ILE A 22 -0.43 -12.86 -4.22
C ILE A 22 0.20 -11.74 -5.05
N PHE A 23 1.03 -10.92 -4.42
CA PHE A 23 1.76 -9.86 -5.10
C PHE A 23 3.22 -9.87 -4.65
N GLN A 24 4.10 -9.57 -5.60
CA GLN A 24 5.54 -9.57 -5.38
C GLN A 24 6.03 -8.13 -5.35
N ALA A 25 6.59 -7.73 -4.22
CA ALA A 25 7.38 -6.51 -4.11
C ALA A 25 8.84 -6.92 -3.98
N ASP A 26 9.77 -6.08 -4.44
CA ASP A 26 11.19 -6.40 -4.44
C ASP A 26 11.64 -6.84 -3.04
N GLY A 27 11.96 -8.14 -2.91
CA GLY A 27 12.31 -8.79 -1.65
C GLY A 27 11.42 -9.97 -1.23
N GLY A 28 10.24 -10.21 -1.83
CA GLY A 28 9.44 -11.41 -1.56
C GLY A 28 7.98 -11.40 -2.02
N MET A 29 7.30 -12.54 -1.82
CA MET A 29 5.85 -12.68 -2.04
C MET A 29 5.06 -12.23 -0.81
N ASN A 30 4.06 -11.38 -1.01
CA ASN A 30 3.10 -10.96 0.00
C ASN A 30 1.72 -11.52 -0.32
N LYS A 31 0.98 -11.95 0.70
CA LYS A 31 -0.40 -12.42 0.60
C LYS A 31 -1.34 -11.35 1.15
N ALA A 32 -2.41 -11.10 0.41
CA ALA A 32 -3.52 -10.24 0.80
C ALA A 32 -4.85 -10.95 0.59
N ARG A 33 -5.87 -10.48 1.32
CA ARG A 33 -7.16 -11.18 1.44
C ARG A 33 -8.27 -10.55 0.61
N SER A 34 -8.16 -9.26 0.30
CA SER A 34 -9.14 -8.61 -0.56
C SER A 34 -8.53 -7.53 -1.41
N VAL A 35 -9.15 -7.35 -2.57
CA VAL A 35 -8.76 -6.32 -3.52
C VAL A 35 -9.99 -5.60 -4.05
N ASP A 36 -9.90 -4.28 -4.05
CA ASP A 36 -10.83 -3.38 -4.69
C ASP A 36 -10.17 -2.86 -5.99
N ILE A 37 -10.65 -3.33 -7.14
CA ILE A 37 -10.07 -3.07 -8.48
C ILE A 37 -10.98 -2.13 -9.26
N SER A 38 -10.38 -1.14 -9.91
CA SER A 38 -10.98 -0.40 -11.04
C SER A 38 -10.00 -0.31 -12.20
N GLU A 39 -10.48 0.21 -13.33
CA GLU A 39 -9.61 0.51 -14.50
C GLU A 39 -8.47 1.48 -14.17
N MET A 40 -8.61 2.27 -13.10
CA MET A 40 -7.63 3.29 -12.69
C MET A 40 -6.77 2.87 -11.51
N GLY A 41 -6.94 1.66 -10.96
CA GLY A 41 -6.06 1.20 -9.89
C GLY A 41 -6.59 0.06 -9.05
N ILE A 42 -5.75 -0.34 -8.11
CA ILE A 42 -5.95 -1.49 -7.23
C ILE A 42 -5.77 -1.05 -5.78
N ARG A 43 -6.68 -1.44 -4.88
CA ARG A 43 -6.50 -1.32 -3.43
C ARG A 43 -6.42 -2.72 -2.85
N ILE A 44 -5.32 -2.99 -2.15
CA ILE A 44 -5.06 -4.26 -1.49
C ILE A 44 -5.33 -4.11 0.02
N VAL A 45 -6.01 -5.10 0.62
CA VAL A 45 -6.19 -5.20 2.07
C VAL A 45 -5.51 -6.46 2.58
N ALA A 46 -4.56 -6.28 3.49
CA ALA A 46 -3.78 -7.35 4.10
C ALA A 46 -3.94 -7.33 5.63
N GLU A 47 -3.77 -8.49 6.28
CA GLU A 47 -3.88 -8.63 7.75
C GLU A 47 -2.65 -8.06 8.47
N LYS A 48 -1.52 -7.96 7.78
CA LYS A 48 -0.27 -7.41 8.31
C LYS A 48 0.31 -6.40 7.32
N PRO A 49 0.99 -5.34 7.81
CA PRO A 49 1.80 -4.46 6.98
C PRO A 49 2.81 -5.24 6.14
N MET A 50 3.16 -4.71 4.96
CA MET A 50 4.18 -5.31 4.12
C MET A 50 5.56 -5.18 4.76
N GLY A 51 6.35 -6.25 4.76
CA GLY A 51 7.75 -6.21 5.14
C GLY A 51 8.59 -5.57 4.04
N ILE A 52 9.55 -4.72 4.42
CA ILE A 52 10.53 -4.11 3.52
C ILE A 52 11.92 -4.20 4.14
N ARG A 53 12.90 -4.53 3.30
CA ARG A 53 14.32 -4.49 3.66
C ARG A 53 14.95 -3.26 3.08
N LEU A 54 15.60 -2.47 3.91
CA LEU A 54 16.24 -1.21 3.55
C LEU A 54 17.74 -1.37 3.71
N GLN A 55 18.49 -0.69 2.84
CA GLN A 55 19.93 -0.50 2.99
C GLN A 55 20.19 1.00 2.97
N ILE A 56 20.71 1.55 4.06
CA ILE A 56 20.97 2.97 4.23
C ILE A 56 22.49 3.16 4.27
N SER A 57 22.99 4.12 3.49
CA SER A 57 24.39 4.52 3.54
C SER A 57 24.59 5.48 4.71
N GLU A 58 25.33 5.07 5.74
CA GLU A 58 25.67 5.84 6.94
C GLU A 58 27.19 5.80 7.11
N GLU A 59 27.86 6.96 7.13
CA GLU A 59 29.30 7.08 7.43
C GLU A 59 30.20 6.08 6.65
N ASP A 60 30.06 6.06 5.33
CA ASP A 60 30.78 5.16 4.41
C ASP A 60 30.49 3.65 4.61
N ARG A 61 29.39 3.32 5.31
CA ARG A 61 28.93 1.93 5.51
C ARG A 61 27.50 1.77 5.05
N LEU A 62 27.18 0.58 4.55
CA LEU A 62 25.82 0.19 4.20
C LEU A 62 25.21 -0.57 5.39
N VAL A 63 24.20 0.02 6.03
CA VAL A 63 23.49 -0.58 7.17
C VAL A 63 22.15 -1.11 6.69
N GLN A 64 21.85 -2.36 7.06
CA GLN A 64 20.60 -3.01 6.69
C GLN A 64 19.57 -2.91 7.81
N TYR A 65 18.33 -2.59 7.45
CA TYR A 65 17.19 -2.59 8.37
C TYR A 65 16.05 -3.41 7.78
N ASP A 66 15.39 -4.20 8.62
CA ASP A 66 14.10 -4.82 8.29
C ASP A 66 12.98 -3.99 8.95
N ALA A 67 11.96 -3.62 8.18
CA ALA A 67 10.87 -2.75 8.63
C ALA A 67 9.52 -3.16 8.02
N GLN A 68 8.46 -2.53 8.49
CA GLN A 68 7.07 -2.69 8.04
C GLN A 68 6.57 -1.38 7.43
N LEU A 69 6.05 -1.43 6.20
CA LEU A 69 5.40 -0.30 5.54
C LEU A 69 4.01 -0.06 6.15
N VAL A 70 3.87 1.00 6.94
CA VAL A 70 2.62 1.32 7.65
C VAL A 70 1.73 2.30 6.89
N TRP A 71 2.31 3.20 6.10
CA TRP A 71 1.55 4.11 5.23
C TRP A 71 2.41 4.64 4.08
N ALA A 72 1.76 5.09 3.01
CA ALA A 72 2.40 5.80 1.89
C ALA A 72 1.53 6.99 1.47
N ARG A 73 2.14 8.09 1.04
CA ARG A 73 1.47 9.31 0.59
C ARG A 73 2.15 9.90 -0.63
N LEU A 74 1.37 10.18 -1.68
CA LEU A 74 1.80 11.03 -2.79
C LEU A 74 1.64 12.51 -2.38
N LYS A 75 2.73 13.27 -2.43
CA LYS A 75 2.74 14.72 -2.18
C LYS A 75 2.29 15.49 -3.43
N GLU A 76 1.97 16.77 -3.24
CA GLU A 76 1.53 17.66 -4.32
C GLU A 76 2.60 17.88 -5.39
N ASP A 77 3.87 17.78 -5.02
CA ASP A 77 5.03 17.88 -5.92
C ASP A 77 5.32 16.57 -6.69
N GLY A 78 4.48 15.55 -6.54
CA GLY A 78 4.64 14.24 -7.17
C GLY A 78 5.63 13.31 -6.46
N THR A 79 6.26 13.74 -5.36
CA THR A 79 7.13 12.87 -4.56
C THR A 79 6.32 11.91 -3.69
N MET A 80 6.91 10.75 -3.39
CA MET A 80 6.31 9.75 -2.51
C MET A 80 6.95 9.80 -1.13
N GLU A 81 6.11 9.72 -0.10
CA GLU A 81 6.52 9.59 1.30
C GLU A 81 6.03 8.26 1.86
N TYR A 82 6.89 7.59 2.63
CA TYR A 82 6.61 6.28 3.20
C TYR A 82 6.85 6.31 4.71
N GLY A 83 5.87 5.87 5.49
CA GLY A 83 6.02 5.60 6.91
C GLY A 83 6.41 4.15 7.14
N LEU A 84 7.54 3.94 7.79
CA LEU A 84 8.09 2.62 8.10
C LEU A 84 8.20 2.43 9.62
N LYS A 85 8.04 1.19 10.09
CA LYS A 85 8.20 0.81 11.50
C LYS A 85 9.11 -0.41 11.61
N PHE A 86 10.12 -0.36 12.49
CA PHE A 86 10.94 -1.52 12.85
C PHE A 86 10.17 -2.52 13.70
#